data_AF-A0A3L7WER9-F1
#
_entry.id   AF-A0A3L7WER9-F1
#
_cell.length_a   1.000
_cell.length_b   1.000
_cell.length_c   1.000
_cell.angle_alpha   90.00
_cell.angle_beta   90.00
_cell.angle_gamma   90.00
#
_symmetry.space_group_name_H-M   'P 1'
#
loop_
_entity.id
_entity.type
_entity.pdbx_description
1 polymer ?
#
loop_
_entity_poly.entity_id
_entity_poly.type
_entity_poly.pdbx_seq_one_letter_code
_entity_poly.pdbx_strand_id
1 'polypeptide(L)' 'MSSITRKSATEIAQMRRAGAIVAEVLARVEEAARPGASTAELDAIAERHIRAAGATSNFKG' A
#
# COMPACT_ATOMS: atom_id res chain seq x y z
N MET A 1 11.93 12.28 24.49
CA MET A 1 10.82 13.21 24.17
C MET A 1 10.27 12.81 22.81
N SER A 2 9.04 12.30 22.73
CA SER A 2 8.39 12.07 21.43
C SER A 2 7.70 13.37 21.02
N SER A 3 8.15 13.97 19.91
CA SER A 3 7.52 15.14 19.31
C SER A 3 6.50 14.69 18.26
N ILE A 4 5.28 15.20 18.32
CA ILE A 4 4.24 14.94 17.32
C ILE A 4 4.30 16.04 16.26
N THR A 5 4.60 15.66 15.01
CA THR A 5 4.63 16.60 13.89
C THR A 5 3.23 16.86 13.35
N ARG A 6 2.81 18.13 13.30
CA ARG A 6 1.59 18.53 12.58
C ARG A 6 1.84 18.55 11.08
N LYS A 7 1.06 17.77 10.33
CA LYS A 7 1.10 17.73 8.87
C LYS A 7 0.38 18.93 8.26
N SER A 8 0.96 19.48 7.20
CA SER A 8 0.31 20.46 6.34
C SER A 8 -0.87 19.85 5.58
N ALA A 9 -1.77 20.70 5.07
CA ALA A 9 -2.88 20.23 4.24
C ALA A 9 -2.41 19.45 3.00
N THR A 10 -1.30 19.86 2.40
CA THR A 10 -0.69 19.19 1.24
C THR A 10 -0.17 17.80 1.60
N GLU A 11 0.54 17.66 2.72
CA GLU A 11 1.00 16.35 3.20
C GLU A 11 -0.19 15.43 3.51
N ILE A 12 -1.25 15.95 4.15
CA ILE A 12 -2.47 15.18 4.42
C ILE A 12 -3.10 14.71 3.10
N ALA A 13 -3.16 15.55 2.07
CA ALA A 13 -3.69 15.16 0.77
C ALA A 13 -2.84 14.08 0.08
N GLN A 14 -1.51 14.14 0.20
CA GLN A 14 -0.61 13.09 -0.29
C GLN A 14 -0.83 11.77 0.46
N MET A 15 -0.91 11.84 1.80
CA MET A 15 -1.19 10.67 2.64
C MET A 15 -2.53 10.02 2.31
N ARG A 16 -3.57 10.80 2.03
CA ARG A 16 -4.88 10.27 1.60
C ARG A 16 -4.79 9.48 0.30
N ARG A 17 -4.06 10.01 -0.70
CA ARG A 17 -3.84 9.29 -1.96
C ARG A 17 -3.08 7.98 -1.75
N ALA A 18 -2.00 8.03 -0.96
CA ALA A 18 -1.24 6.83 -0.62
C ALA A 18 -2.10 5.79 0.14
N GLY A 19 -2.90 6.25 1.10
CA GLY A 19 -3.83 5.40 1.86
C GLY A 19 -4.90 4.74 1.00
N ALA A 20 -5.44 5.43 -0.01
CA ALA A 20 -6.38 4.85 -0.96
C ALA A 20 -5.75 3.69 -1.76
N ILE A 21 -4.53 3.89 -2.26
CA ILE A 21 -3.78 2.83 -2.96
C ILE A 21 -3.53 1.64 -2.03
N VAL A 22 -3.14 1.88 -0.77
CA VAL A 22 -2.95 0.81 0.22
C VAL A 22 -4.24 0.03 0.46
N ALA A 23 -5.38 0.70 0.60
CA ALA A 23 -6.67 0.03 0.78
C ALA A 23 -7.03 -0.86 -0.43
N GLU A 24 -6.80 -0.36 -1.65
CA GLU A 24 -7.01 -1.12 -2.88
C GLU A 24 -6.07 -2.33 -3.03
N VAL A 25 -4.83 -2.23 -2.55
CA VAL A 25 -3.88 -3.35 -2.48
C VAL A 25 -4.40 -4.40 -1.50
N LEU A 26 -4.79 -3.97 -0.30
CA LEU A 26 -5.25 -4.87 0.76
C LEU A 26 -6.49 -5.65 0.33
N ALA A 27 -7.47 -5.00 -0.32
CA ALA A 27 -8.65 -5.67 -0.84
C ALA A 27 -8.30 -6.78 -1.85
N ARG A 28 -7.37 -6.52 -2.78
CA ARG A 28 -6.93 -7.52 -3.78
C ARG A 28 -6.15 -8.68 -3.16
N VAL A 29 -5.32 -8.39 -2.16
CA VAL A 29 -4.58 -9.42 -1.42
C VAL A 29 -5.53 -10.28 -0.60
N GLU A 30 -6.53 -9.67 0.04
CA GLU A 30 -7.58 -10.37 0.79
C GLU A 30 -8.38 -11.32 -0.11
N GLU A 31 -8.81 -10.87 -1.30
CA GLU A 31 -9.49 -11.71 -2.29
C GLU A 31 -8.65 -12.91 -2.74
N ALA A 32 -7.32 -12.76 -2.81
CA ALA A 32 -6.40 -13.81 -3.24
C ALA A 32 -5.94 -14.73 -2.10
N ALA A 33 -6.11 -14.32 -0.84
CA ALA A 33 -5.66 -15.05 0.33
C ALA A 33 -6.56 -16.26 0.62
N ARG A 34 -6.15 -17.42 0.11
CA ARG A 34 -6.86 -18.70 0.26
C ARG A 34 -5.89 -19.84 0.58
N PRO A 35 -6.35 -20.97 1.17
CA PRO A 35 -5.50 -22.14 1.38
C PRO A 35 -4.76 -22.55 0.11
N GLY A 36 -3.44 -22.74 0.23
CA GLY A 36 -2.55 -23.07 -0.89
C GLY A 36 -1.96 -21.86 -1.62
N ALA A 37 -2.38 -20.63 -1.35
CA ALA A 37 -1.69 -19.43 -1.85
C ALA A 37 -0.37 -19.21 -1.08
N SER A 38 0.69 -18.89 -1.80
CA SER A 38 1.98 -18.50 -1.24
C SER A 38 2.03 -17.00 -0.96
N THR A 39 2.83 -16.61 0.04
CA THR A 39 3.07 -15.20 0.33
C THR A 39 3.73 -14.46 -0.83
N ALA A 40 4.55 -15.14 -1.64
CA ALA A 40 5.16 -14.58 -2.85
C ALA A 40 4.12 -14.23 -3.92
N GLU A 41 3.06 -15.04 -4.08
CA GLU A 41 1.96 -14.72 -5.01
C GLU A 41 1.16 -13.51 -4.53
N LEU A 42 0.84 -13.44 -3.23
CA LEU A 42 0.14 -12.29 -2.63
C LEU A 42 0.96 -11.00 -2.78
N ASP A 43 2.27 -11.10 -2.55
CA ASP A 43 3.22 -10.01 -2.71
C ASP A 43 3.35 -9.53 -4.17
N ALA A 44 3.35 -10.46 -5.13
CA ALA A 44 3.32 -10.11 -6.56
C ALA A 44 2.01 -9.41 -6.97
N ILE A 45 0.88 -9.76 -6.36
CA ILE A 45 -0.41 -9.07 -6.56
C ILE A 45 -0.33 -7.63 -6.05
N ALA A 46 0.20 -7.45 -4.83
CA ALA A 46 0.39 -6.12 -4.25
C ALA A 46 1.31 -5.25 -5.11
N GLU A 47 2.47 -5.78 -5.52
CA GLU A 47 3.47 -5.06 -6.30
C GLU A 47 2.93 -4.62 -7.66
N ARG A 48 2.19 -5.49 -8.36
CA ARG A 48 1.54 -5.15 -9.62
C ARG A 48 0.57 -3.98 -9.46
N HIS A 49 -0.25 -3.99 -8.42
CA HIS A 49 -1.23 -2.92 -8.18
C HIS A 49 -0.55 -1.60 -7.80
N ILE A 50 0.46 -1.65 -6.92
CA ILE A 50 1.25 -0.48 -6.52
C ILE A 50 1.88 0.19 -7.75
N ARG A 51 2.54 -0.59 -8.62
CA ARG A 51 3.14 -0.06 -9.87
C ARG A 51 2.10 0.49 -10.84
N ALA A 52 0.98 -0.21 -11.01
CA ALA A 52 -0.10 0.24 -11.89
C ALA A 52 -0.70 1.57 -11.42
N ALA A 53 -0.72 1.82 -10.10
CA ALA A 53 -1.17 3.07 -9.50
C ALA A 53 -0.11 4.20 -9.55
N GLY A 54 1.05 3.97 -10.20
CA GLY A 54 2.15 4.93 -10.26
C GLY A 54 2.83 5.18 -8.91
N ALA A 55 2.67 4.25 -7.96
CA ALA A 55 3.30 4.31 -6.64
C ALA A 55 4.51 3.38 -6.56
N THR A 56 5.33 3.58 -5.54
CA THR A 56 6.47 2.72 -5.20
C THR A 56 6.25 2.06 -3.84
N SER A 57 6.87 0.90 -3.65
CA SER A 57 6.83 0.19 -2.36
C SER A 57 7.93 0.71 -1.45
N ASN A 58 7.58 1.02 -0.21
CA ASN A 58 8.55 1.41 0.82
C ASN A 58 9.49 0.26 1.23
N PHE A 59 9.22 -0.98 0.79
CA PHE A 59 9.97 -2.16 1.20
C PHE A 59 10.84 -2.76 0.08
N LYS A 60 10.67 -2.32 -1.18
CA LYS A 60 11.25 -3.01 -2.35
C LYS A 60 12.18 -2.20 -3.25
N GLY A 61 12.30 -0.87 -3.05
CA GLY A 61 13.27 -0.03 -3.77
C GLY A 61 12.99 0.12 -5.25
#